data_AF-A0A2N3A1T0-F1
#
_entry.id   AF-A0A2N3A1T0-F1
#
_cell.length_a   1.000
_cell.length_b   1.000
_cell.length_c   1.000
_cell.angle_alpha   90.00
_cell.angle_beta   90.00
_cell.angle_gamma   90.00
#
_symmetry.space_group_name_H-M   'P 1'
#
loop_
_entity.id
_entity.type
_entity.pdbx_description
1 polymer ?
#
loop_
_entity_poly.entity_id
_entity_poly.type
_entity_poly.pdbx_seq_one_letter_code
_entity_poly.pdbx_strand_id
1 'polypeptide(L)'
;MRKKIKIASSILLGLMLSATNINAQAVSDFENLTLSPNSFWDGSDQSGTHQNGTFNSFFLSGNAVFPNVYDTSFGAVFGFWSSGFAYSNIKDSTTAGVGNLYAARAGSGFNNSQNYAVGQNNSINQLTPALQNTTVSGVFITNGTYPALSMKNGDAFAKIFGGASGNDPDWFLLTIKGYSNGVLTNNSVEFYLADYRFSDNTQDYIVENWQWVDLTGLGAVDSVQYFLTSSDTGAFGMNTPAFFCLDNFNDQTVAVKEITLQNTFSIYPNPATDNIYFNTENTIDLVEIIDVTGKTLLSKTNLGIGLQQLNVAELTNGIYFVRILSGDSIKISRLIKN
;
A
#
# COMPACT_ATOMS: atom_id res chain seq x y z
N MET A 1 80.43 16.16 -8.47
CA MET A 1 79.27 15.70 -9.28
C MET A 1 78.27 15.04 -8.35
N ARG A 2 77.06 15.62 -8.17
CA ARG A 2 75.75 15.06 -8.58
C ARG A 2 75.46 13.68 -7.92
N LYS A 3 74.39 13.42 -7.17
CA LYS A 3 73.04 14.02 -7.09
C LYS A 3 72.38 13.66 -5.75
N LYS A 4 71.58 14.58 -5.23
CA LYS A 4 70.56 14.39 -4.18
C LYS A 4 69.50 13.40 -4.68
N ILE A 5 69.13 12.39 -3.89
CA ILE A 5 67.92 11.58 -4.13
C ILE A 5 66.80 12.21 -3.30
N LYS A 6 65.80 12.75 -4.01
CA LYS A 6 64.55 13.27 -3.47
C LYS A 6 63.49 12.15 -3.52
N ILE A 7 62.87 11.91 -2.37
CA ILE A 7 61.43 11.65 -2.11
C ILE A 7 60.57 11.17 -3.29
N ALA A 8 59.94 10.01 -3.10
CA ALA A 8 58.56 9.77 -3.52
C ALA A 8 57.90 8.82 -2.50
N SER A 9 57.33 9.40 -1.44
CA SER A 9 56.41 8.69 -0.54
C SER A 9 55.05 8.63 -1.22
N SER A 10 54.70 7.45 -1.73
CA SER A 10 53.39 7.16 -2.30
C SER A 10 52.37 7.04 -1.18
N ILE A 11 51.69 8.14 -0.84
CA ILE A 11 50.49 8.11 0.01
C ILE A 11 49.35 7.61 -0.87
N LEU A 12 49.04 6.32 -0.76
CA LEU A 12 47.84 5.72 -1.32
C LEU A 12 46.65 6.16 -0.44
N LEU A 13 46.06 7.31 -0.76
CA LEU A 13 44.83 7.76 -0.12
C LEU A 13 43.68 6.92 -0.67
N GLY A 14 43.40 5.80 0.00
CA GLY A 14 42.22 5.00 -0.29
C GLY A 14 40.98 5.83 -0.03
N LEU A 15 40.25 6.21 -1.08
CA LEU A 15 38.85 6.59 -0.96
C LEU A 15 38.11 5.34 -0.46
N MET A 16 37.87 5.27 0.85
CA MET A 16 36.78 4.44 1.36
C MET A 16 35.49 5.11 0.89
N LEU A 17 34.95 4.64 -0.24
CA LEU A 17 33.52 4.76 -0.47
C LEU A 17 32.87 3.93 0.65
N SER A 18 32.39 4.62 1.69
CA SER A 18 31.37 4.05 2.56
C SER A 18 30.17 3.78 1.66
N ALA A 19 30.01 2.53 1.23
CA ALA A 19 28.74 2.05 0.72
C ALA A 19 27.74 2.22 1.86
N THR A 20 26.99 3.32 1.83
CA THR A 20 25.75 3.40 2.57
C THR A 20 24.85 2.36 1.93
N ASN A 21 24.67 1.22 2.59
CA ASN A 21 23.58 0.33 2.28
C ASN A 21 22.31 1.13 2.56
N ILE A 22 21.77 1.77 1.52
CA ILE A 22 20.35 2.10 1.50
C ILE A 22 19.69 0.72 1.51
N ASN A 23 19.28 0.25 2.69
CA ASN A 23 18.32 -0.82 2.75
C ASN A 23 17.06 -0.25 2.10
N ALA A 24 16.89 -0.51 0.79
CA ALA A 24 15.58 -0.43 0.19
C ALA A 24 14.72 -1.39 1.01
N GLN A 25 13.82 -0.84 1.83
CA GLN A 25 12.87 -1.62 2.60
C GLN A 25 12.04 -2.38 1.56
N ALA A 26 12.19 -3.70 1.51
CA ALA A 26 11.58 -4.50 0.46
C ALA A 26 10.06 -4.54 0.69
N VAL A 27 9.32 -3.90 -0.22
CA VAL A 27 7.85 -3.91 -0.29
C VAL A 27 7.39 -5.35 -0.54
N SER A 28 6.32 -5.77 0.12
CA SER A 28 5.68 -7.05 -0.21
C SER A 28 4.69 -6.82 -1.36
N ASP A 29 5.21 -6.84 -2.58
CA ASP A 29 4.47 -6.71 -3.85
C ASP A 29 4.10 -8.06 -4.50
N PHE A 30 4.53 -9.17 -3.88
CA PHE A 30 4.25 -10.55 -4.29
C PHE A 30 4.77 -10.98 -5.68
N GLU A 31 5.47 -10.11 -6.40
CA GLU A 31 5.97 -10.41 -7.76
C GLU A 31 7.17 -11.37 -7.74
N ASN A 32 7.77 -11.59 -6.57
CA ASN A 32 8.79 -12.62 -6.37
C ASN A 32 8.23 -14.05 -6.40
N LEU A 33 6.91 -14.20 -6.38
CA LEU A 33 6.21 -15.49 -6.38
C LEU A 33 5.85 -15.90 -7.81
N THR A 34 6.00 -17.18 -8.13
CA THR A 34 5.72 -17.69 -9.48
C THR A 34 4.38 -18.42 -9.51
N LEU A 35 3.49 -17.99 -10.41
CA LEU A 35 2.20 -18.63 -10.68
C LEU A 35 2.00 -18.83 -12.18
N SER A 36 1.19 -19.83 -12.52
CA SER A 36 0.60 -19.88 -13.87
C SER A 36 -0.44 -18.77 -14.03
N PRO A 37 -0.77 -18.33 -15.25
CA PRO A 37 -1.82 -17.32 -15.44
C PRO A 37 -3.18 -17.78 -14.92
N ASN A 38 -3.91 -16.89 -14.24
CA ASN A 38 -5.21 -17.15 -13.61
C ASN A 38 -5.19 -18.37 -12.67
N SER A 39 -4.20 -18.42 -11.79
CA SER A 39 -4.05 -19.45 -10.77
C SER A 39 -3.75 -18.82 -9.41
N PHE A 40 -3.62 -19.69 -8.41
CA PHE A 40 -3.35 -19.32 -7.04
C PHE A 40 -2.53 -20.43 -6.37
N TRP A 41 -1.94 -20.09 -5.24
CA TRP A 41 -1.38 -21.04 -4.31
C TRP A 41 -2.03 -20.82 -2.94
N ASP A 42 -2.57 -21.89 -2.39
CA ASP A 42 -3.30 -21.93 -1.10
C ASP A 42 -2.77 -23.01 -0.15
N GLY A 43 -1.64 -23.64 -0.50
CA GLY A 43 -1.06 -24.78 0.23
C GLY A 43 -1.64 -26.14 -0.16
N SER A 44 -2.52 -26.21 -1.16
CA SER A 44 -3.10 -27.48 -1.68
C SER A 44 -2.06 -28.44 -2.27
N ASP A 45 -0.86 -27.96 -2.56
CA ASP A 45 0.31 -28.75 -2.91
C ASP A 45 0.90 -29.55 -1.74
N GLN A 46 0.36 -29.37 -0.52
CA GLN A 46 0.79 -30.06 0.70
C GLN A 46 2.26 -29.79 1.05
N SER A 47 2.79 -28.63 0.64
CA SER A 47 4.11 -28.15 1.02
C SER A 47 4.16 -27.73 2.49
N GLY A 48 5.38 -27.65 3.05
CA GLY A 48 5.61 -27.23 4.43
C GLY A 48 5.69 -28.39 5.43
N THR A 49 5.43 -28.09 6.70
CA THR A 49 5.53 -29.05 7.80
C THR A 49 4.20 -29.70 8.07
N HIS A 50 4.13 -31.03 7.92
CA HIS A 50 2.96 -31.81 8.24
C HIS A 50 2.83 -32.08 9.74
N GLN A 51 1.70 -31.71 10.34
CA GLN A 51 1.38 -31.96 11.74
C GLN A 51 -0.11 -32.23 11.90
N ASN A 52 -0.47 -33.40 12.43
CA ASN A 52 -1.85 -33.80 12.75
C ASN A 52 -2.87 -33.54 11.62
N GLY A 53 -2.53 -33.86 10.37
CA GLY A 53 -3.42 -33.66 9.21
C GLY A 53 -3.39 -32.25 8.61
N THR A 54 -2.59 -31.35 9.16
CA THR A 54 -2.37 -30.00 8.61
C THR A 54 -0.98 -29.86 8.00
N PHE A 55 -0.88 -29.09 6.92
CA PHE A 55 0.35 -28.68 6.27
C PHE A 55 0.57 -27.20 6.54
N ASN A 56 1.58 -26.91 7.36
CA ASN A 56 1.93 -25.56 7.79
C ASN A 56 3.07 -25.06 6.92
N SER A 57 2.77 -24.07 6.09
CA SER A 57 3.70 -23.47 5.13
C SER A 57 3.74 -21.95 5.31
N PHE A 58 4.56 -21.29 4.53
CA PHE A 58 4.61 -19.84 4.44
C PHE A 58 5.21 -19.41 3.11
N PHE A 59 4.91 -18.19 2.69
CA PHE A 59 5.66 -17.52 1.62
C PHE A 59 6.25 -16.21 2.12
N LEU A 60 7.34 -15.81 1.48
CA LEU A 60 8.04 -14.56 1.74
C LEU A 60 7.76 -13.59 0.60
N SER A 61 7.46 -12.35 0.94
CA SER A 61 7.48 -11.25 -0.01
C SER A 61 7.93 -9.99 0.71
N GLY A 62 8.85 -9.26 0.09
CA GLY A 62 9.52 -8.14 0.75
C GLY A 62 10.11 -8.55 2.11
N ASN A 63 9.78 -7.78 3.14
CA ASN A 63 10.19 -8.04 4.51
C ASN A 63 9.07 -8.61 5.39
N ALA A 64 8.12 -9.34 4.81
CA ALA A 64 7.06 -10.02 5.55
C ALA A 64 7.02 -11.51 5.24
N VAL A 65 6.62 -12.28 6.25
CA VAL A 65 6.35 -13.72 6.21
C VAL A 65 4.83 -13.89 6.30
N PHE A 66 4.26 -14.63 5.36
CA PHE A 66 2.83 -14.89 5.27
C PHE A 66 2.59 -16.38 5.52
N PRO A 67 2.15 -16.76 6.74
CA PRO A 67 1.82 -18.15 7.07
C PRO A 67 0.62 -18.65 6.26
N ASN A 68 0.61 -19.94 5.98
CA ASN A 68 -0.48 -20.66 5.33
C ASN A 68 -0.68 -22.01 6.02
N VAL A 69 -1.93 -22.43 6.20
CA VAL A 69 -2.26 -23.76 6.69
C VAL A 69 -3.27 -24.42 5.76
N TYR A 70 -2.92 -25.61 5.27
CA TYR A 70 -3.82 -26.46 4.49
C TYR A 70 -4.18 -27.72 5.30
N ASP A 71 -5.47 -27.97 5.52
CA ASP A 71 -5.98 -29.04 6.38
C ASP A 71 -6.56 -30.19 5.54
N THR A 72 -6.14 -31.41 5.85
CA THR A 72 -6.58 -32.67 5.22
C THR A 72 -7.21 -33.65 6.22
N SER A 73 -7.41 -33.22 7.48
CA SER A 73 -7.88 -34.04 8.59
C SER A 73 -9.28 -34.63 8.36
N PHE A 74 -10.10 -33.97 7.54
CA PHE A 74 -11.45 -34.45 7.16
C PHE A 74 -11.47 -35.38 5.93
N GLY A 75 -10.34 -36.02 5.64
CA GLY A 75 -10.23 -37.11 4.67
C GLY A 75 -9.34 -36.74 3.49
N ALA A 76 -8.31 -37.54 3.25
CA ALA A 76 -7.23 -37.35 2.27
C ALA A 76 -7.65 -37.25 0.78
N VAL A 77 -8.94 -37.06 0.48
CA VAL A 77 -9.47 -36.86 -0.88
C VAL A 77 -9.63 -35.38 -1.22
N PHE A 78 -9.99 -34.52 -0.26
CA PHE A 78 -10.08 -33.06 -0.45
C PHE A 78 -9.65 -32.34 0.83
N GLY A 79 -8.55 -31.59 0.77
CA GLY A 79 -8.18 -30.66 1.84
C GLY A 79 -8.78 -29.28 1.61
N PHE A 80 -8.52 -28.36 2.54
CA PHE A 80 -8.92 -26.97 2.41
C PHE A 80 -7.91 -26.02 3.06
N TRP A 81 -7.80 -24.81 2.53
CA TRP A 81 -7.04 -23.73 3.14
C TRP A 81 -7.72 -23.27 4.42
N SER A 82 -7.19 -23.65 5.58
CA SER A 82 -7.84 -23.51 6.88
C SER A 82 -7.43 -22.24 7.63
N SER A 83 -6.27 -21.66 7.32
CA SER A 83 -5.80 -20.43 7.98
C SER A 83 -4.70 -19.72 7.18
N GLY A 84 -4.50 -18.44 7.50
CA GLY A 84 -3.41 -17.61 7.00
C GLY A 84 -3.69 -17.02 5.63
N PHE A 85 -2.66 -16.97 4.79
CA PHE A 85 -2.69 -16.31 3.48
C PHE A 85 -2.55 -17.29 2.33
N ALA A 86 -3.10 -16.91 1.19
CA ALA A 86 -2.83 -17.44 -0.13
C ALA A 86 -2.27 -16.32 -1.02
N TYR A 87 -1.67 -16.64 -2.16
CA TYR A 87 -1.33 -15.65 -3.19
C TYR A 87 -1.94 -16.06 -4.53
N SER A 88 -2.32 -15.08 -5.35
CA SER A 88 -3.17 -15.29 -6.51
C SER A 88 -2.88 -14.28 -7.61
N ASN A 89 -3.15 -14.68 -8.85
CA ASN A 89 -3.21 -13.79 -10.02
C ASN A 89 -4.52 -13.97 -10.81
N ILE A 90 -5.57 -14.48 -10.15
CA ILE A 90 -6.90 -14.65 -10.75
C ILE A 90 -7.51 -13.29 -11.09
N LYS A 91 -8.00 -13.16 -12.33
CA LYS A 91 -8.62 -11.92 -12.81
C LYS A 91 -10.14 -11.89 -12.76
N ASP A 92 -10.78 -12.98 -12.36
CA ASP A 92 -12.24 -13.08 -12.31
C ASP A 92 -12.84 -12.24 -11.17
N SER A 93 -13.19 -11.00 -11.48
CA SER A 93 -13.86 -10.07 -10.58
C SER A 93 -15.40 -10.17 -10.62
N THR A 94 -15.96 -11.15 -11.32
CA THR A 94 -17.39 -11.17 -11.69
C THR A 94 -18.17 -12.39 -11.21
N THR A 95 -17.52 -13.54 -11.02
CA THR A 95 -18.21 -14.76 -10.58
C THR A 95 -18.46 -14.76 -9.08
N ALA A 96 -19.71 -14.95 -8.67
CA ALA A 96 -20.12 -15.01 -7.27
C ALA A 96 -19.91 -16.41 -6.66
N GLY A 97 -19.85 -16.44 -5.33
CA GLY A 97 -19.84 -17.67 -4.55
C GLY A 97 -18.46 -18.20 -4.17
N VAL A 98 -18.48 -19.26 -3.35
CA VAL A 98 -17.29 -19.87 -2.74
C VAL A 98 -16.25 -20.37 -3.74
N GLY A 99 -16.63 -20.66 -4.99
CA GLY A 99 -15.67 -21.05 -6.03
C GLY A 99 -14.67 -19.95 -6.41
N ASN A 100 -14.92 -18.70 -6.00
CA ASN A 100 -14.10 -17.54 -6.35
C ASN A 100 -13.42 -16.89 -5.14
N LEU A 101 -12.94 -17.72 -4.21
CA LEU A 101 -12.25 -17.32 -2.97
C LEU A 101 -10.98 -16.49 -3.21
N TYR A 102 -10.25 -16.79 -4.28
CA TYR A 102 -8.89 -16.29 -4.48
C TYR A 102 -8.80 -15.10 -5.45
N ALA A 103 -9.93 -14.56 -5.92
CA ALA A 103 -9.93 -13.40 -6.79
C ALA A 103 -10.07 -12.09 -6.00
N ALA A 104 -9.27 -11.09 -6.35
CA ALA A 104 -9.48 -9.72 -5.90
C ALA A 104 -10.63 -9.08 -6.68
N ARG A 105 -11.47 -8.29 -5.99
CA ARG A 105 -12.55 -7.54 -6.64
C ARG A 105 -12.02 -6.58 -7.71
N ALA A 106 -10.80 -6.06 -7.53
CA ALA A 106 -10.11 -5.22 -8.51
C ALA A 106 -9.73 -5.95 -9.81
N GLY A 107 -9.76 -7.29 -9.84
CA GLY A 107 -9.46 -8.11 -11.03
C GLY A 107 -7.98 -8.19 -11.43
N SER A 108 -7.08 -7.58 -10.65
CA SER A 108 -5.62 -7.65 -10.79
C SER A 108 -4.96 -7.16 -9.51
N GLY A 109 -3.64 -7.35 -9.39
CA GLY A 109 -2.85 -6.73 -8.32
C GLY A 109 -2.76 -5.20 -8.50
N PHE A 110 -2.28 -4.52 -7.46
CA PHE A 110 -2.18 -3.07 -7.42
C PHE A 110 -1.28 -2.55 -8.56
N ASN A 111 -1.66 -1.41 -9.16
CA ASN A 111 -1.00 -0.86 -10.34
C ASN A 111 -0.86 -1.84 -11.52
N ASN A 112 -1.77 -2.82 -11.64
CA ASN A 112 -1.73 -3.90 -12.62
C ASN A 112 -0.53 -4.86 -12.43
N SER A 113 -0.01 -5.01 -11.21
CA SER A 113 0.86 -6.12 -10.84
C SER A 113 0.16 -7.46 -11.09
N GLN A 114 0.95 -8.52 -11.24
CA GLN A 114 0.39 -9.83 -11.57
C GLN A 114 -0.22 -10.49 -10.35
N ASN A 115 0.52 -10.50 -9.25
CA ASN A 115 0.18 -11.24 -8.05
C ASN A 115 -0.31 -10.28 -6.96
N TYR A 116 -1.10 -10.84 -6.05
CA TYR A 116 -1.52 -10.21 -4.81
C TYR A 116 -1.77 -11.30 -3.76
N ALA A 117 -1.90 -10.92 -2.49
CA ALA A 117 -2.23 -11.84 -1.43
C ALA A 117 -3.73 -11.84 -1.11
N VAL A 118 -4.24 -13.00 -0.69
CA VAL A 118 -5.61 -13.21 -0.19
C VAL A 118 -5.49 -13.64 1.26
N GLY A 119 -6.18 -12.92 2.16
CA GLY A 119 -6.20 -13.22 3.59
C GLY A 119 -7.57 -13.72 4.04
N GLN A 120 -7.57 -14.68 4.96
CA GLN A 120 -8.77 -15.04 5.73
C GLN A 120 -8.89 -14.16 6.97
N ASN A 121 -10.07 -14.16 7.59
CA ASN A 121 -10.23 -13.63 8.94
C ASN A 121 -9.23 -14.26 9.93
N ASN A 122 -8.67 -13.43 10.81
CA ASN A 122 -7.62 -13.76 11.79
C ASN A 122 -6.23 -14.07 11.21
N SER A 123 -6.01 -13.85 9.90
CA SER A 123 -4.67 -14.01 9.31
C SER A 123 -3.67 -13.05 9.94
N ILE A 124 -2.43 -13.49 10.10
CA ILE A 124 -1.35 -12.72 10.74
C ILE A 124 -0.06 -12.83 9.93
N ASN A 125 0.49 -11.72 9.43
CA ASN A 125 1.80 -11.71 8.79
C ASN A 125 2.86 -11.31 9.81
N GLN A 126 4.00 -12.01 9.78
CA GLN A 126 5.14 -11.74 10.64
C GLN A 126 6.13 -10.86 9.90
N LEU A 127 6.76 -9.92 10.60
CA LEU A 127 7.82 -9.09 10.03
C LEU A 127 9.15 -9.83 10.13
N THR A 128 9.96 -9.74 9.08
CA THR A 128 11.34 -10.25 9.12
C THR A 128 12.18 -9.44 10.11
N PRO A 129 13.33 -9.95 10.59
CA PRO A 129 14.21 -9.19 11.49
C PRO A 129 14.63 -7.80 10.96
N ALA A 130 14.55 -7.57 9.64
CA ALA A 130 14.82 -6.27 9.04
C ALA A 130 13.72 -5.22 9.30
N LEU A 131 12.49 -5.65 9.61
CA LEU A 131 11.34 -4.78 9.90
C LEU A 131 10.83 -4.86 11.33
N GLN A 132 11.20 -5.90 12.09
CA GLN A 132 10.74 -6.04 13.46
C GLN A 132 11.05 -4.79 14.28
N ASN A 133 10.07 -4.35 15.08
CA ASN A 133 10.13 -3.16 15.92
C ASN A 133 10.32 -1.85 15.14
N THR A 134 9.99 -1.84 13.84
CA THR A 134 9.83 -0.61 13.05
C THR A 134 8.35 -0.33 12.82
N THR A 135 8.03 0.92 12.49
CA THR A 135 6.69 1.30 12.05
C THR A 135 6.49 0.89 10.60
N VAL A 136 5.41 0.16 10.33
CA VAL A 136 4.98 -0.17 8.97
C VAL A 136 4.18 1.01 8.39
N SER A 137 4.41 1.39 7.13
CA SER A 137 3.70 2.54 6.52
C SER A 137 2.23 2.24 6.30
N GLY A 138 1.93 1.14 5.64
CA GLY A 138 0.59 0.82 5.22
C GLY A 138 0.53 -0.36 4.28
N VAL A 139 -0.64 -0.56 3.68
CA VAL A 139 -0.90 -1.67 2.77
C VAL A 139 -2.08 -1.30 1.87
N PHE A 140 -2.07 -1.76 0.61
CA PHE A 140 -3.26 -1.66 -0.23
C PHE A 140 -4.22 -2.80 0.10
N ILE A 141 -5.50 -2.48 0.31
CA ILE A 141 -6.56 -3.42 0.65
C ILE A 141 -7.71 -3.28 -0.35
N THR A 142 -8.32 -4.41 -0.71
CA THR A 142 -9.61 -4.45 -1.41
C THR A 142 -10.43 -5.65 -0.96
N ASN A 143 -11.71 -5.68 -1.29
CA ASN A 143 -12.52 -6.89 -1.13
C ASN A 143 -12.00 -8.02 -2.03
N GLY A 144 -12.16 -9.26 -1.57
CA GLY A 144 -12.22 -10.40 -2.48
C GLY A 144 -13.49 -10.35 -3.34
N THR A 145 -13.49 -10.99 -4.50
CA THR A 145 -14.65 -11.02 -5.40
C THR A 145 -15.86 -11.68 -4.74
N TYR A 146 -15.66 -12.80 -4.05
CA TYR A 146 -16.73 -13.49 -3.33
C TYR A 146 -17.42 -12.60 -2.29
N PRO A 147 -16.74 -12.01 -1.29
CA PRO A 147 -17.39 -11.15 -0.30
C PRO A 147 -18.04 -9.91 -0.93
N ALA A 148 -17.42 -9.27 -1.92
CA ALA A 148 -18.02 -8.12 -2.60
C ALA A 148 -19.35 -8.46 -3.28
N LEU A 149 -19.41 -9.60 -3.98
CA LEU A 149 -20.63 -10.05 -4.65
C LEU A 149 -21.68 -10.59 -3.67
N SER A 150 -21.24 -11.21 -2.58
CA SER A 150 -22.11 -11.66 -1.48
C SER A 150 -22.82 -10.46 -0.84
N MET A 151 -22.09 -9.39 -0.49
CA MET A 151 -22.70 -8.16 0.03
C MET A 151 -23.64 -7.50 -1.00
N LYS A 152 -23.24 -7.47 -2.28
CA LYS A 152 -24.01 -6.82 -3.35
C LYS A 152 -25.31 -7.55 -3.70
N ASN A 153 -25.27 -8.88 -3.77
CA ASN A 153 -26.35 -9.69 -4.34
C ASN A 153 -27.01 -10.64 -3.34
N GLY A 154 -26.44 -10.78 -2.13
CA GLY A 154 -26.75 -11.87 -1.23
C GLY A 154 -26.21 -13.21 -1.75
N ASP A 155 -26.27 -14.23 -0.89
CA ASP A 155 -26.06 -15.62 -1.27
C ASP A 155 -26.92 -16.56 -0.41
N ALA A 156 -26.55 -17.84 -0.34
CA ALA A 156 -27.30 -18.84 0.44
C ALA A 156 -27.28 -18.57 1.97
N PHE A 157 -26.34 -17.76 2.44
CA PHE A 157 -26.11 -17.45 3.85
C PHE A 157 -26.19 -15.94 4.14
N ALA A 158 -25.58 -15.12 3.30
CA ALA A 158 -25.49 -13.68 3.48
C ALA A 158 -26.66 -12.93 2.84
N LYS A 159 -27.06 -11.84 3.48
CA LYS A 159 -28.10 -10.93 2.95
C LYS A 159 -27.50 -9.88 2.01
N ILE A 160 -28.37 -9.24 1.23
CA ILE A 160 -28.00 -8.03 0.47
C ILE A 160 -27.78 -6.86 1.44
N PHE A 161 -26.65 -6.17 1.30
CA PHE A 161 -26.36 -4.95 2.05
C PHE A 161 -27.28 -3.80 1.62
N GLY A 162 -27.75 -3.02 2.59
CA GLY A 162 -28.82 -2.03 2.40
C GLY A 162 -30.22 -2.64 2.41
N GLY A 163 -30.33 -3.98 2.41
CA GLY A 163 -31.61 -4.67 2.39
C GLY A 163 -32.45 -4.37 1.14
N ALA A 164 -33.73 -4.74 1.17
CA ALA A 164 -34.61 -4.55 0.00
C ALA A 164 -34.88 -3.08 -0.34
N SER A 165 -34.73 -2.17 0.64
CA SER A 165 -35.00 -0.74 0.48
C SER A 165 -33.75 0.08 0.18
N GLY A 166 -32.56 -0.51 0.33
CA GLY A 166 -31.28 0.19 0.30
C GLY A 166 -30.91 0.93 1.59
N ASN A 167 -31.75 0.93 2.64
CA ASN A 167 -31.56 1.73 3.86
C ASN A 167 -31.11 0.94 5.10
N ASP A 168 -30.89 -0.37 4.99
CA ASP A 168 -30.40 -1.13 6.14
C ASP A 168 -28.94 -0.69 6.42
N PRO A 169 -28.60 -0.30 7.67
CA PRO A 169 -27.29 0.25 8.01
C PRO A 169 -26.22 -0.85 8.11
N ASP A 170 -25.83 -1.38 6.95
CA ASP A 170 -24.87 -2.47 6.84
C ASP A 170 -23.42 -2.00 6.72
N TRP A 171 -22.48 -2.86 7.09
CA TRP A 171 -21.06 -2.57 6.99
C TRP A 171 -20.22 -3.85 7.03
N PHE A 172 -19.04 -3.79 6.44
CA PHE A 172 -18.02 -4.83 6.53
C PHE A 172 -16.68 -4.19 6.88
N LEU A 173 -16.12 -4.56 8.02
CA LEU A 173 -14.99 -3.89 8.66
C LEU A 173 -13.79 -4.83 8.78
N LEU A 174 -12.64 -4.33 8.31
CA LEU A 174 -11.32 -4.88 8.58
C LEU A 174 -10.67 -4.10 9.72
N THR A 175 -10.51 -4.74 10.87
CA THR A 175 -9.72 -4.21 11.99
C THR A 175 -8.33 -4.82 11.94
N ILE A 176 -7.31 -3.97 11.81
CA ILE A 176 -5.91 -4.36 11.71
C ILE A 176 -5.23 -4.03 13.03
N LYS A 177 -4.52 -5.00 13.61
CA LYS A 177 -3.84 -4.85 14.91
C LYS A 177 -2.38 -5.27 14.85
N GLY A 178 -1.57 -4.64 15.68
CA GLY A 178 -0.16 -4.94 15.82
C GLY A 178 0.12 -5.88 16.98
N TYR A 179 1.26 -6.56 16.91
CA TYR A 179 1.85 -7.30 18.02
C TYR A 179 3.26 -6.79 18.31
N SER A 180 3.70 -6.90 19.56
CA SER A 180 5.08 -6.62 19.98
C SER A 180 5.53 -7.65 21.00
N ASN A 181 6.67 -8.27 20.72
CA ASN A 181 7.19 -9.46 21.40
C ASN A 181 6.13 -10.57 21.53
N GLY A 182 5.33 -10.77 20.47
CA GLY A 182 4.26 -11.77 20.44
C GLY A 182 3.02 -11.43 21.29
N VAL A 183 2.92 -10.21 21.82
CA VAL A 183 1.76 -9.73 22.59
C VAL A 183 0.97 -8.71 21.77
N LEU A 184 -0.35 -8.89 21.71
CA LEU A 184 -1.26 -7.99 21.01
C LEU A 184 -1.17 -6.57 21.61
N THR A 185 -1.01 -5.56 20.77
CA THR A 185 -1.00 -4.15 21.21
C THR A 185 -2.43 -3.59 21.30
N ASN A 186 -2.58 -2.46 21.99
CA ASN A 186 -3.87 -1.78 22.09
C ASN A 186 -4.20 -0.94 20.85
N ASN A 187 -3.24 -0.75 19.93
CA ASN A 187 -3.43 0.07 18.74
C ASN A 187 -4.12 -0.74 17.66
N SER A 188 -5.06 -0.11 16.97
CA SER A 188 -5.75 -0.68 15.82
C SER A 188 -5.98 0.35 14.74
N VAL A 189 -6.00 -0.13 13.49
CA VAL A 189 -6.45 0.63 12.33
C VAL A 189 -7.72 -0.02 11.82
N GLU A 190 -8.74 0.78 11.57
CA GLU A 190 -10.04 0.33 11.06
C GLU A 190 -10.21 0.76 9.61
N PHE A 191 -10.65 -0.18 8.78
CA PHE A 191 -10.92 0.06 7.37
C PHE A 191 -12.22 -0.63 6.93
N TYR A 192 -13.22 0.17 6.56
CA TYR A 192 -14.49 -0.34 6.06
C TYR A 192 -14.36 -0.77 4.61
N LEU A 193 -14.49 -2.08 4.38
CA LEU A 193 -14.59 -2.72 3.06
C LEU A 193 -15.96 -2.50 2.41
N ALA A 194 -16.98 -2.19 3.21
CA ALA A 194 -18.26 -1.66 2.78
C ALA A 194 -18.90 -0.86 3.91
N ASP A 195 -19.67 0.18 3.58
CA ASP A 195 -20.41 0.99 4.54
C ASP A 195 -21.70 1.54 3.90
N TYR A 196 -22.84 1.18 4.48
CA TYR A 196 -24.21 1.55 4.09
C TYR A 196 -24.92 2.30 5.23
N ARG A 197 -24.15 2.86 6.19
CA ARG A 197 -24.72 3.56 7.35
C ARG A 197 -25.01 5.04 7.08
N PHE A 198 -24.80 5.51 5.85
CA PHE A 198 -25.01 6.91 5.50
C PHE A 198 -26.50 7.22 5.45
N SER A 199 -26.89 8.44 5.84
CA SER A 199 -28.28 8.90 5.69
C SER A 199 -28.66 9.16 4.22
N ASP A 200 -27.65 9.33 3.37
CA ASP A 200 -27.78 9.51 1.93
C ASP A 200 -27.10 8.33 1.25
N ASN A 201 -27.92 7.39 0.76
CA ASN A 201 -27.48 6.12 0.22
C ASN A 201 -26.63 6.25 -1.05
N THR A 202 -26.52 7.46 -1.64
CA THR A 202 -25.58 7.69 -2.74
C THR A 202 -24.11 7.67 -2.27
N GLN A 203 -23.89 7.74 -0.96
CA GLN A 203 -22.59 7.60 -0.32
C GLN A 203 -22.28 6.14 0.08
N ASP A 204 -23.27 5.24 0.00
CA ASP A 204 -23.06 3.83 0.30
C ASP A 204 -22.07 3.21 -0.68
N TYR A 205 -21.21 2.33 -0.16
CA TYR A 205 -20.19 1.74 -1.01
C TYR A 205 -19.82 0.31 -0.61
N ILE A 206 -19.34 -0.41 -1.62
CA ILE A 206 -18.51 -1.61 -1.49
C ILE A 206 -17.18 -1.26 -2.14
N VAL A 207 -16.06 -1.51 -1.45
CA VAL A 207 -14.73 -1.27 -2.01
C VAL A 207 -14.48 -2.23 -3.17
N GLU A 208 -14.39 -1.70 -4.39
CA GLU A 208 -14.15 -2.48 -5.61
C GLU A 208 -12.71 -2.38 -6.16
N ASN A 209 -11.93 -1.41 -5.67
CA ASN A 209 -10.56 -1.15 -6.10
C ASN A 209 -9.61 -1.02 -4.90
N TRP A 210 -8.32 -1.24 -5.12
CA TRP A 210 -7.25 -1.09 -4.13
C TRP A 210 -7.28 0.27 -3.43
N GLN A 211 -7.38 0.26 -2.10
CA GLN A 211 -7.30 1.44 -1.24
C GLN A 211 -6.09 1.35 -0.33
N TRP A 212 -5.33 2.44 -0.23
CA TRP A 212 -4.24 2.52 0.74
C TRP A 212 -4.79 2.63 2.16
N VAL A 213 -4.31 1.76 3.04
CA VAL A 213 -4.60 1.80 4.48
C VAL A 213 -3.31 2.13 5.23
N ASP A 214 -3.32 3.30 5.88
CA ASP A 214 -2.19 3.76 6.71
C ASP A 214 -2.10 2.94 7.99
N LEU A 215 -0.99 2.24 8.18
CA LEU A 215 -0.72 1.38 9.33
C LEU A 215 0.22 2.02 10.35
N THR A 216 0.64 3.27 10.16
CA THR A 216 1.58 3.96 11.07
C THR A 216 1.01 4.08 12.49
N GLY A 217 -0.32 4.15 12.62
CA GLY A 217 -1.04 4.16 13.90
C GLY A 217 -0.84 2.89 14.74
N LEU A 218 -0.37 1.78 14.16
CA LEU A 218 -0.01 0.58 14.93
C LEU A 218 1.25 0.79 15.79
N GLY A 219 2.12 1.72 15.39
CA GLY A 219 3.43 1.93 16.02
C GLY A 219 4.46 0.88 15.60
N ALA A 220 5.47 0.67 16.44
CA ALA A 220 6.49 -0.35 16.23
C ALA A 220 5.94 -1.74 16.56
N VAL A 221 5.96 -2.65 15.59
CA VAL A 221 5.35 -3.99 15.71
C VAL A 221 6.30 -5.08 15.21
N ASP A 222 6.03 -6.33 15.56
CA ASP A 222 6.69 -7.52 15.01
C ASP A 222 5.78 -8.33 14.06
N SER A 223 4.48 -8.12 14.14
CA SER A 223 3.48 -8.80 13.31
C SER A 223 2.18 -8.00 13.25
N VAL A 224 1.43 -8.23 12.18
CA VAL A 224 0.18 -7.52 11.87
C VAL A 224 -0.91 -8.55 11.63
N GLN A 225 -2.01 -8.44 12.39
CA GLN A 225 -3.16 -9.34 12.32
C GLN A 225 -4.42 -8.62 11.83
N TYR A 226 -5.22 -9.35 11.06
CA TYR A 226 -6.39 -8.82 10.36
C TYR A 226 -7.67 -9.52 10.87
N PHE A 227 -8.61 -8.74 11.38
CA PHE A 227 -9.90 -9.21 11.89
C PHE A 227 -11.03 -8.66 11.03
N LEU A 228 -11.87 -9.55 10.50
CA LEU A 228 -13.06 -9.19 9.74
C LEU A 228 -14.31 -9.32 10.61
N THR A 229 -15.14 -8.29 10.55
CA THR A 229 -16.46 -8.24 11.20
C THR A 229 -17.47 -7.61 10.24
N SER A 230 -18.76 -7.93 10.41
CA SER A 230 -19.84 -7.46 9.53
C SER A 230 -21.10 -7.16 10.34
N SER A 231 -21.97 -6.30 9.82
CA SER A 231 -23.35 -6.17 10.30
C SER A 231 -24.18 -7.43 10.03
N ASP A 232 -23.88 -8.16 8.95
CA ASP A 232 -24.58 -9.39 8.57
C ASP A 232 -24.05 -10.59 9.37
N THR A 233 -24.75 -10.87 10.47
CA THR A 233 -24.45 -11.93 11.43
C THR A 233 -25.66 -12.81 11.67
N GLY A 234 -25.40 -14.10 11.90
CA GLY A 234 -26.39 -15.10 12.30
C GLY A 234 -25.97 -15.85 13.56
N ALA A 235 -26.68 -16.94 13.87
CA ALA A 235 -26.43 -17.73 15.08
C ALA A 235 -25.03 -18.36 15.17
N PHE A 236 -24.35 -18.54 14.03
CA PHE A 236 -23.03 -19.17 13.93
C PHE A 236 -21.89 -18.18 13.66
N GLY A 237 -22.17 -16.87 13.75
CA GLY A 237 -21.19 -15.81 13.50
C GLY A 237 -21.53 -15.00 12.24
N MET A 238 -20.51 -14.41 11.64
CA MET A 238 -20.62 -13.59 10.44
C MET A 238 -21.07 -14.43 9.24
N ASN A 239 -22.11 -13.97 8.53
CA ASN A 239 -22.57 -14.62 7.30
C ASN A 239 -21.75 -14.13 6.09
N THR A 240 -21.33 -12.86 6.10
CA THR A 240 -20.47 -12.29 5.06
C THR A 240 -19.18 -13.11 4.93
N PRO A 241 -18.76 -13.51 3.71
CA PRO A 241 -17.54 -14.28 3.52
C PRO A 241 -16.30 -13.58 4.10
N ALA A 242 -15.55 -14.31 4.92
CA ALA A 242 -14.50 -13.74 5.75
C ALA A 242 -13.13 -13.66 5.05
N PHE A 243 -13.11 -13.06 3.85
CA PHE A 243 -11.92 -12.96 2.99
C PHE A 243 -11.66 -11.52 2.52
N PHE A 244 -10.40 -11.18 2.30
CA PHE A 244 -9.98 -9.89 1.75
C PHE A 244 -8.71 -10.06 0.93
N CYS A 245 -8.34 -9.03 0.17
CA CYS A 245 -7.11 -9.03 -0.60
C CYS A 245 -6.21 -7.89 -0.14
N LEU A 246 -4.89 -8.13 -0.15
CA LEU A 246 -3.87 -7.15 0.18
C LEU A 246 -2.75 -7.15 -0.85
N ASP A 247 -2.15 -5.98 -1.08
CA ASP A 247 -1.00 -5.80 -1.97
C ASP A 247 -0.07 -4.69 -1.45
N ASN A 248 1.18 -4.67 -1.94
CA ASN A 248 2.16 -3.62 -1.67
C ASN A 248 2.28 -3.31 -0.16
N PHE A 249 2.43 -4.34 0.68
CA PHE A 249 2.56 -4.14 2.12
C PHE A 249 3.89 -3.44 2.46
N ASN A 250 3.77 -2.44 3.31
CA ASN A 250 4.84 -1.53 3.73
C ASN A 250 5.50 -0.79 2.55
N ASP A 251 4.71 -0.44 1.54
CA ASP A 251 5.13 0.45 0.47
C ASP A 251 5.30 1.88 1.01
N GLN A 252 6.53 2.38 1.02
CA GLN A 252 6.83 3.74 1.46
C GLN A 252 6.68 4.75 0.30
N THR A 253 6.37 4.29 -0.92
CA THR A 253 6.32 5.15 -2.12
C THR A 253 4.97 5.84 -2.35
N VAL A 254 3.96 5.58 -1.54
CA VAL A 254 2.64 6.22 -1.70
C VAL A 254 2.16 6.88 -0.40
N ALA A 255 2.49 8.15 -0.22
CA ALA A 255 1.59 9.19 0.32
C ALA A 255 2.23 10.60 0.26
N VAL A 256 2.64 11.06 -0.92
CA VAL A 256 2.13 12.40 -1.27
C VAL A 256 0.73 12.10 -1.73
N LYS A 257 -0.27 12.54 -0.96
CA LYS A 257 -1.65 12.58 -1.44
C LYS A 257 -1.59 13.35 -2.77
N GLU A 258 -1.66 12.66 -3.91
CA GLU A 258 -1.95 13.32 -5.17
C GLU A 258 -3.37 13.86 -4.99
N ILE A 259 -3.45 15.08 -4.47
CA ILE A 259 -4.70 15.81 -4.49
C ILE A 259 -4.93 16.12 -5.95
N THR A 260 -5.81 15.35 -6.59
CA THR A 260 -6.39 15.68 -7.90
C THR A 260 -7.21 16.96 -7.77
N LEU A 261 -6.53 18.10 -7.63
CA LEU A 261 -7.14 19.43 -7.61
C LEU A 261 -7.27 19.89 -9.05
N GLN A 262 -8.51 20.00 -9.51
CA GLN A 262 -8.92 20.46 -10.84
C GLN A 262 -8.54 21.92 -11.22
N ASN A 263 -7.49 22.51 -10.64
CA ASN A 263 -6.96 23.80 -11.12
C ASN A 263 -5.49 23.63 -11.54
N THR A 264 -5.27 23.71 -12.86
CA THR A 264 -3.98 23.70 -13.54
C THR A 264 -3.11 24.87 -13.08
N PHE A 265 -2.25 24.61 -12.10
CA PHE A 265 -1.23 25.57 -11.68
C PHE A 265 -0.15 25.66 -12.78
N SER A 266 -0.02 26.84 -13.39
CA SER A 266 0.81 27.07 -14.57
C SER A 266 1.99 27.98 -14.23
N ILE A 267 3.21 27.54 -14.56
CA ILE A 267 4.42 28.35 -14.43
C ILE A 267 4.87 28.78 -15.82
N TYR A 268 5.13 30.07 -16.00
CA TYR A 268 5.55 30.64 -17.27
C TYR A 268 6.54 31.80 -17.08
N PRO A 269 7.43 32.07 -18.05
CA PRO A 269 7.71 31.23 -19.21
C PRO A 269 8.36 29.92 -18.80
N ASN A 270 8.10 28.86 -19.56
CA ASN A 270 8.78 27.57 -19.42
C ASN A 270 9.05 27.05 -20.84
N PRO A 271 10.30 27.09 -21.35
CA PRO A 271 11.54 27.38 -20.62
C PRO A 271 11.69 28.83 -20.12
N ALA A 272 12.38 29.02 -18.99
CA ALA A 272 12.66 30.30 -18.36
C ALA A 272 14.11 30.74 -18.53
N THR A 273 14.36 32.06 -18.52
CA THR A 273 15.72 32.65 -18.50
C THR A 273 15.99 33.37 -17.18
N ASP A 274 15.25 34.43 -16.88
CA ASP A 274 15.55 35.27 -15.70
C ASP A 274 14.49 35.18 -14.62
N ASN A 275 13.22 35.08 -15.01
CA ASN A 275 12.10 35.10 -14.09
C ASN A 275 11.05 34.07 -14.51
N ILE A 276 10.36 33.53 -13.50
CA ILE A 276 9.13 32.78 -13.67
C ILE A 276 7.99 33.48 -12.95
N TYR A 277 6.80 33.25 -13.48
CA TYR A 277 5.55 33.79 -13.00
C TYR A 277 4.55 32.66 -12.81
N PHE A 278 3.69 32.84 -11.81
CA PHE A 278 2.54 31.98 -11.59
C PHE A 278 1.44 32.75 -10.88
N ASN A 279 0.20 32.39 -11.13
CA ASN A 279 -0.96 32.99 -10.46
C ASN A 279 -1.44 32.05 -9.36
N THR A 280 -1.82 32.61 -8.21
CA THR A 280 -2.40 31.85 -7.10
C THR A 280 -3.70 32.49 -6.61
N GLU A 281 -4.70 31.66 -6.34
CA GLU A 281 -6.00 32.08 -5.77
C GLU A 281 -5.97 32.09 -4.23
N ASN A 282 -4.98 31.44 -3.63
CA ASN A 282 -4.77 31.35 -2.18
C ASN A 282 -3.39 31.90 -1.78
N THR A 283 -3.22 32.23 -0.50
CA THR A 283 -1.90 32.52 0.07
C THR A 283 -1.02 31.29 0.03
N ILE A 284 0.27 31.48 -0.23
CA ILE A 284 1.25 30.39 -0.32
C ILE A 284 2.20 30.49 0.87
N ASP A 285 2.34 29.39 1.60
CA ASP A 285 3.23 29.30 2.75
C ASP A 285 4.68 29.19 2.32
N LEU A 286 4.95 28.40 1.26
CA LEU A 286 6.30 28.11 0.79
C LEU A 286 6.32 27.82 -0.71
N VAL A 287 7.28 28.42 -1.42
CA VAL A 287 7.67 28.08 -2.79
C VAL A 287 9.14 27.74 -2.81
N GLU A 288 9.50 26.62 -3.43
CA GLU A 288 10.88 26.17 -3.57
C GLU A 288 11.20 25.81 -5.02
N ILE A 289 12.44 26.09 -5.42
CA ILE A 289 13.04 25.51 -6.63
C ILE A 289 14.03 24.44 -6.20
N ILE A 290 13.82 23.23 -6.70
CA ILE A 290 14.54 22.02 -6.31
C ILE A 290 15.21 21.45 -7.56
N ASP A 291 16.47 21.04 -7.45
CA ASP A 291 17.16 20.34 -8.55
C ASP A 291 16.75 18.86 -8.64
N VAL A 292 17.23 18.16 -9.68
CA VAL A 292 16.95 16.74 -9.92
C VAL A 292 17.48 15.80 -8.82
N THR A 293 18.35 16.28 -7.93
CA THR A 293 18.87 15.52 -6.79
C THR A 293 18.06 15.73 -5.51
N GLY A 294 17.03 16.60 -5.56
CA GLY A 294 16.20 16.93 -4.40
C GLY A 294 16.75 18.08 -3.56
N LYS A 295 17.83 18.75 -3.98
CA LYS A 295 18.39 19.89 -3.25
C LYS A 295 17.59 21.16 -3.53
N THR A 296 17.11 21.81 -2.47
CA THR A 296 16.49 23.15 -2.57
C THR A 296 17.55 24.19 -2.93
N LEU A 297 17.33 24.90 -4.03
CA LEU A 297 18.21 25.96 -4.53
C LEU A 297 17.67 27.36 -4.24
N LEU A 298 16.35 27.53 -4.27
CA LEU A 298 15.67 28.78 -3.94
C LEU A 298 14.45 28.49 -3.08
N SER A 299 14.13 29.40 -2.17
CA SER A 299 12.94 29.32 -1.32
C SER A 299 12.36 30.71 -1.06
N LYS A 300 11.04 30.82 -1.08
CA LYS A 300 10.27 31.99 -0.64
C LYS A 300 9.09 31.55 0.22
N THR A 301 8.76 32.31 1.25
CA THR A 301 7.62 32.02 2.14
C THR A 301 6.61 33.16 2.17
N ASN A 302 5.39 32.85 2.62
CA ASN A 302 4.32 33.83 2.90
C ASN A 302 3.97 34.72 1.70
N LEU A 303 3.73 34.14 0.52
CA LEU A 303 3.32 34.89 -0.67
C LEU A 303 1.80 35.14 -0.67
N GLY A 304 1.40 36.32 -1.12
CA GLY A 304 0.01 36.73 -1.21
C GLY A 304 -0.75 36.12 -2.41
N ILE A 305 -2.04 36.43 -2.47
CA ILE A 305 -2.92 36.07 -3.59
C ILE A 305 -2.55 36.88 -4.84
N GLY A 306 -2.70 36.28 -6.03
CA GLY A 306 -2.50 36.93 -7.33
C GLY A 306 -1.20 36.50 -8.03
N LEU A 307 -0.72 37.36 -8.93
CA LEU A 307 0.47 37.10 -9.74
C LEU A 307 1.74 37.19 -8.88
N GLN A 308 2.50 36.10 -8.84
CA GLN A 308 3.78 36.01 -8.14
C GLN A 308 4.94 35.94 -9.13
N GLN A 309 6.10 36.46 -8.72
CA GLN A 309 7.33 36.45 -9.49
C GLN A 309 8.50 35.87 -8.69
N LEU A 310 9.23 34.94 -9.29
CA LEU A 310 10.48 34.40 -8.78
C LEU A 310 11.60 34.65 -9.79
N ASN A 311 12.73 35.19 -9.30
CA ASN A 311 13.95 35.31 -10.08
C ASN A 311 14.67 33.95 -10.05
N VAL A 312 15.03 33.46 -11.24
CA VAL A 312 15.74 32.19 -11.48
C VAL A 312 17.00 32.39 -12.31
N ALA A 313 17.45 33.63 -12.49
CA ALA A 313 18.57 33.98 -13.38
C ALA A 313 19.89 33.32 -12.96
N GLU A 314 20.10 33.11 -11.66
CA GLU A 314 21.30 32.48 -11.10
C GLU A 314 21.32 30.95 -11.25
N LEU A 315 20.21 30.35 -11.68
CA LEU A 315 20.16 28.91 -11.92
C LEU A 315 20.90 28.57 -13.23
N THR A 316 21.70 27.51 -13.18
CA THR A 316 22.33 26.94 -14.37
C THR A 316 21.28 26.34 -15.30
N ASN A 317 21.64 26.14 -16.56
CA ASN A 317 20.74 25.52 -17.53
C ASN A 317 20.45 24.07 -17.13
N GLY A 318 19.17 23.68 -17.14
CA GLY A 318 18.78 22.38 -16.65
C GLY A 318 17.30 22.24 -16.33
N ILE A 319 16.95 21.09 -15.77
CA ILE A 319 15.59 20.76 -15.32
C ILE A 319 15.53 20.95 -13.81
N TYR A 320 14.47 21.62 -13.37
CA TYR A 320 14.17 21.89 -11.97
C TYR A 320 12.70 21.56 -11.67
N PHE A 321 12.38 21.45 -10.39
CA PHE A 321 11.01 21.32 -9.91
C PHE A 321 10.67 22.50 -9.02
N VAL A 322 9.51 23.12 -9.30
CA VAL A 322 8.95 24.15 -8.45
C VAL A 322 7.93 23.50 -7.54
N ARG A 323 8.20 23.49 -6.24
CA ARG A 323 7.32 22.95 -5.20
C ARG A 323 6.63 24.10 -4.48
N ILE A 324 5.31 24.01 -4.30
CA ILE A 324 4.49 25.03 -3.65
C ILE A 324 3.64 24.39 -2.58
N LEU A 325 3.65 24.98 -1.39
CA LEU A 325 2.85 24.57 -0.23
C LEU A 325 1.90 25.70 0.16
N SER A 326 0.63 25.37 0.32
CA SER A 326 -0.45 26.28 0.70
C SER A 326 -1.40 25.54 1.63
N GLY A 327 -1.27 25.74 2.94
CA GLY A 327 -1.87 24.89 3.96
C GLY A 327 -1.42 23.44 3.79
N ASP A 328 -2.38 22.52 3.76
CA ASP A 328 -2.13 21.08 3.56
C ASP A 328 -1.96 20.70 2.07
N SER A 329 -2.01 21.66 1.15
CA SER A 329 -1.90 21.39 -0.29
C SER A 329 -0.48 21.58 -0.81
N ILE A 330 0.03 20.57 -1.51
CA ILE A 330 1.32 20.61 -2.22
C ILE A 330 1.07 20.55 -3.73
N LYS A 331 1.70 21.45 -4.49
CA LYS A 331 1.76 21.37 -5.96
C LYS A 331 3.21 21.35 -6.42
N ILE A 332 3.50 20.53 -7.42
CA ILE A 332 4.83 20.44 -8.06
C ILE A 332 4.68 20.69 -9.55
N SER A 333 5.55 21.53 -10.12
CA SER A 333 5.59 21.79 -11.56
C SER A 333 7.03 21.74 -12.08
N ARG A 334 7.21 21.16 -13.27
CA ARG A 334 8.52 21.05 -13.91
C ARG A 334 8.91 22.39 -14.55
N LEU A 335 10.12 22.86 -14.28
CA LEU A 335 10.72 24.05 -14.88
C LEU A 335 11.93 23.67 -15.72
N ILE A 336 12.01 24.20 -16.94
CA ILE A 336 13.19 24.12 -17.80
C ILE A 336 13.88 25.49 -17.77
N LYS A 337 15.16 25.53 -17.39
CA LYS A 337 15.99 26.74 -17.37
C LYS A 337 16.94 26.74 -18.57
N ASN A 338 16.91 27.82 -19.34
CA ASN A 338 17.77 28.09 -20.50
C ASN A 338 18.89 29.07 -20.20
#